data_AF-A0A1S8CBG9-F1
#
_entry.id   AF-A0A1S8CBG9-F1
#
_cell.length_a   1.000
_cell.length_b   1.000
_cell.length_c   1.000
_cell.angle_alpha   90.00
_cell.angle_beta   90.00
_cell.angle_gamma   90.00
#
_symmetry.space_group_name_H-M   'P 1'
#
loop_
_entity.id
_entity.type
_entity.pdbx_description
1 polymer ?
#
loop_
_entity_poly.entity_id
_entity_poly.type
_entity_poly.pdbx_seq_one_letter_code
_entity_poly.pdbx_strand_id
1 'polypeptide(L)' 'MRENRPSPAASSTARLHQLRLIAAARVSACGPATHQQVTDIVRVTVDDEVDTTTFRAIVADVAPDLR' A
#
# COMPACT_ATOMS: atom_id res chain seq x y z
N MET A 1 15.06 9.81 30.52
CA MET A 1 14.90 8.98 29.30
C MET A 1 14.21 9.84 28.26
N ARG A 2 14.85 10.17 27.14
CA ARG A 2 14.22 10.97 26.08
C ARG A 2 13.14 10.12 25.42
N GLU A 3 11.87 10.49 25.59
CA GLU A 3 10.77 9.94 24.81
C GLU A 3 10.95 10.38 23.36
N ASN A 4 11.52 9.49 22.55
CA ASN A 4 11.64 9.66 21.11
C ASN A 4 10.28 9.32 20.48
N ARG A 5 9.25 10.16 20.72
CA ARG A 5 7.96 9.99 20.04
C ARG A 5 8.18 10.33 18.56
N PRO A 6 8.03 9.39 17.63
CA PRO A 6 8.12 9.71 16.22
C PRO A 6 7.07 10.78 15.91
N SER A 7 7.48 11.82 15.18
CA SER A 7 6.54 12.85 14.74
C SER A 7 5.39 12.19 13.98
N PRO A 8 4.15 12.68 14.09
CA PRO A 8 2.98 12.05 13.45
C PRO A 8 3.19 11.88 11.92
N ALA A 9 3.89 12.81 11.27
CA ALA A 9 4.27 12.70 9.86
C ALA A 9 5.24 11.52 9.58
N ALA A 10 6.20 11.25 10.47
CA ALA A 10 7.11 10.10 10.36
C ALA A 10 6.39 8.77 10.60
N SER A 11 5.37 8.75 11.47
CA SER A 11 4.50 7.57 11.60
C SER A 11 3.63 7.36 10.37
N SER A 12 3.12 8.42 9.73
CA SER A 12 2.33 8.32 8.50
C SER A 12 3.15 7.79 7.33
N THR A 13 4.40 8.24 7.16
CA THR A 13 5.28 7.72 6.10
C THR A 13 5.73 6.28 6.36
N ALA A 14 6.03 5.93 7.62
CA ALA A 14 6.34 4.55 8.01
C ALA A 14 5.12 3.62 7.80
N ARG A 15 3.92 4.10 8.16
CA ARG A 15 2.67 3.36 7.94
C ARG A 15 2.39 3.16 6.46
N LEU A 16 2.54 4.21 5.64
CA LEU A 16 2.41 4.11 4.19
C LEU A 16 3.40 3.11 3.59
N HIS A 17 4.65 3.13 4.05
CA HIS A 17 5.66 2.17 3.60
C HIS A 17 5.28 0.74 3.98
N GLN A 18 4.78 0.52 5.20
CA GLN A 18 4.29 -0.77 5.66
C GLN A 18 3.10 -1.26 4.80
N LEU A 19 2.12 -0.40 4.53
CA LEU A 19 0.96 -0.74 3.68
C LEU A 19 1.40 -1.15 2.27
N ARG A 20 2.39 -0.46 1.69
CA ARG A 20 2.99 -0.84 0.40
C ARG A 20 3.60 -2.24 0.42
N LEU A 21 4.41 -2.54 1.43
CA LEU A 21 5.03 -3.86 1.58
C LEU A 21 3.99 -4.98 1.73
N ILE A 22 2.96 -4.75 2.55
CA ILE A 22 1.88 -5.73 2.75
C ILE A 22 1.10 -5.92 1.44
N ALA A 23 0.75 -4.84 0.76
CA ALA A 23 0.02 -4.91 -0.51
C ALA A 23 0.81 -5.69 -1.56
N ALA A 24 2.11 -5.40 -1.73
CA ALA A 24 2.99 -6.12 -2.64
C ALA A 24 3.07 -7.62 -2.31
N ALA A 25 3.25 -7.96 -1.02
CA ALA A 25 3.29 -9.34 -0.58
C ALA A 25 1.97 -10.08 -0.86
N ARG A 26 0.82 -9.44 -0.62
CA ARG A 26 -0.49 -10.03 -0.90
C ARG A 26 -0.75 -10.21 -2.38
N VAL A 27 -0.40 -9.24 -3.21
CA VAL A 27 -0.50 -9.34 -4.67
C VAL A 27 0.36 -10.51 -5.17
N SER A 28 1.62 -10.60 -4.70
CA SER A 28 2.51 -11.71 -5.07
C SER A 28 1.97 -13.08 -4.62
N ALA A 29 1.35 -13.16 -3.43
CA ALA A 29 0.78 -14.41 -2.92
C ALA A 29 -0.51 -14.83 -3.64
N CYS A 30 -1.36 -13.87 -4.02
CA CYS A 30 -2.61 -14.14 -4.72
C CYS A 30 -2.42 -14.45 -6.21
N GLY A 31 -1.36 -13.93 -6.85
CA GLY A 31 -1.13 -14.07 -8.29
C GLY A 31 -2.30 -13.55 -9.15
N PRO A 32 -2.75 -12.30 -8.98
CA PRO A 32 -3.89 -11.76 -9.73
C PRO A 32 -3.58 -11.66 -11.23
N ALA A 33 -4.58 -11.91 -12.06
CA ALA A 33 -4.46 -11.89 -13.52
C ALA A 33 -4.97 -10.58 -14.15
N THR A 34 -5.62 -9.72 -13.36
CA THR A 34 -6.23 -8.48 -13.86
C THR A 34 -5.93 -7.28 -12.96
N HIS A 35 -5.90 -6.10 -13.55
CA HIS A 35 -5.73 -4.84 -12.83
C HIS A 35 -6.83 -4.64 -11.77
N GLN A 36 -8.06 -5.10 -12.02
CA GLN A 36 -9.15 -5.01 -11.06
C GLN A 36 -8.86 -5.83 -9.79
N GLN A 37 -8.36 -7.06 -9.93
CA GLN A 37 -8.00 -7.89 -8.78
C GLN A 37 -6.87 -7.28 -7.95
N VAL A 38 -5.86 -6.69 -8.60
CA VAL A 38 -4.82 -5.93 -7.90
C VAL A 38 -5.43 -4.76 -7.12
N THR A 39 -6.29 -3.99 -7.77
CA THR A 39 -6.99 -2.84 -7.17
C THR A 39 -7.78 -3.26 -5.93
N ASP A 40 -8.50 -4.37 -5.99
CA ASP A 40 -9.30 -4.88 -4.87
C ASP A 40 -8.42 -5.35 -3.71
N ILE A 41 -7.32 -6.06 -4.00
CA ILE A 41 -6.35 -6.49 -2.97
C ILE A 41 -5.72 -5.29 -2.26
N VAL A 42 -5.29 -4.27 -3.03
CA VAL A 42 -4.71 -3.05 -2.46
C VAL A 42 -5.76 -2.31 -1.65
N ARG A 43 -7.01 -2.21 -2.13
CA ARG A 43 -8.09 -1.51 -1.45
C ARG A 43 -8.41 -2.13 -0.08
N VAL A 44 -8.50 -3.46 -0.02
CA VAL A 44 -8.69 -4.20 1.24
C VAL A 44 -7.47 -4.07 2.17
N THR A 45 -6.28 -3.80 1.63
CA THR A 45 -5.06 -3.67 2.44
C THR A 45 -4.90 -2.29 3.04
N VAL A 46 -5.24 -1.24 2.28
CA VAL A 46 -5.07 0.15 2.74
C VAL A 46 -6.26 0.68 3.53
N ASP A 47 -7.44 0.06 3.44
CA ASP A 47 -8.65 0.40 4.22
C ASP A 47 -8.93 1.92 4.34
N ASP A 48 -8.92 2.63 3.21
CA ASP A 48 -9.08 4.10 3.12
C ASP A 48 -8.07 4.94 3.93
N GLU A 49 -6.99 4.34 4.45
CA GLU A 49 -5.89 5.04 5.15
C GLU A 49 -5.08 5.96 4.22
N VAL A 50 -5.29 5.90 2.91
CA VAL A 50 -4.57 6.68 1.90
C VAL A 50 -5.52 7.39 0.95
N ASP A 51 -5.13 8.57 0.48
CA ASP A 51 -5.89 9.29 -0.54
C ASP A 51 -5.88 8.55 -1.89
N THR A 52 -6.80 8.95 -2.78
CA THR A 52 -6.97 8.32 -4.10
C THR A 52 -5.71 8.37 -4.97
N THR A 53 -4.88 9.40 -4.85
CA THR A 53 -3.62 9.54 -5.63
C THR A 53 -2.59 8.55 -5.13
N THR A 54 -2.40 8.49 -3.80
CA THR A 54 -1.51 7.53 -3.15
C THR A 54 -1.96 6.10 -3.42
N PHE A 55 -3.26 5.82 -3.34
CA PHE A 55 -3.83 4.52 -3.70
C PHE A 55 -3.46 4.10 -5.13
N ARG A 56 -3.67 4.97 -6.12
CA ARG A 56 -3.33 4.70 -7.52
C ARG A 56 -1.83 4.45 -7.72
N ALA A 57 -0.98 5.19 -7.00
CA ALA A 57 0.46 4.98 -7.05
C ALA A 57 0.86 3.61 -6.50
N ILE A 58 0.23 3.14 -5.41
CA ILE A 58 0.49 1.80 -4.85
C ILE A 58 0.06 0.72 -5.86
N VAL A 59 -1.13 0.83 -6.45
CA VAL A 59 -1.63 -0.14 -7.45
C VAL A 59 -0.67 -0.25 -8.65
N ALA A 60 -0.18 0.88 -9.16
CA ALA A 60 0.77 0.90 -10.27
C ALA A 60 2.14 0.29 -9.90
N ASP A 61 2.60 0.49 -8.66
CA ASP A 61 3.89 -0.01 -8.16
C ASP A 61 3.88 -1.53 -7.96
N VAL A 62 2.78 -2.09 -7.46
CA VAL A 62 2.68 -3.54 -7.17
C VAL A 62 2.36 -4.39 -8.41
N ALA A 63 1.94 -3.78 -9.52
CA ALA A 63 1.59 -4.48 -10.75
C ALA A 63 1.96 -3.67 -12.02
N PRO A 64 3.27 -3.40 -12.25
CA PRO A 64 3.72 -2.56 -13.36
C PRO A 64 3.42 -3.17 -14.75
N ASP A 65 3.25 -4.49 -14.82
CA ASP A 65 3.08 -5.24 -16.06
C ASP A 65 1.61 -5.50 -16.45
N LEU A 66 0.66 -5.26 -15.53
CA LEU A 66 -0.76 -5.41 -15.78
C LEU A 66 -1.34 -4.09 -16.31
N ARG A 67 -1.48 -3.99 -17.64
CA ARG A 67 -2.13 -2.86 -18.32
C ARG A 67 -3.62 -3.10 -18.54
#